data_AF-A0A382LD80-F1
#
_entry.id   AF-A0A382LD80-F1
#
_cell.length_a   1.000
_cell.length_b   1.000
_cell.length_c   1.000
_cell.angle_alpha   90.00
_cell.angle_beta   90.00
_cell.angle_gamma   90.00
#
_symmetry.space_group_name_H-M   'P 1'
#
loop_
_entity.id
_entity.type
_entity.pdbx_description
1 polymer ?
#
loop_
_entity_poly.entity_id
_entity_poly.type
_entity_poly.pdbx_seq_one_letter_code
_entity_poly.pdbx_strand_id
1 'polypeptide(L)'
;VGKNVSIGPYSIIEHDVKIGYNTYIDAHAHIKPYTTIGNDCKIFHGAVLGEIPQDLKYDGEKSQLIIGNATTIREFCTLNRGTKETG
;
A
#
# COMPACT_ATOMS: atom_id res chain seq x y z
N VAL A 1 -6.21 11.27 -0.72
CA VAL A 1 -5.68 11.21 0.67
C VAL A 1 -6.76 11.73 1.62
N GLY A 2 -7.02 11.01 2.71
CA GLY A 2 -8.02 11.38 3.72
C GLY A 2 -7.59 12.52 4.66
N LYS A 3 -8.48 12.90 5.58
CA LYS A 3 -8.20 13.94 6.59
C LYS A 3 -7.21 13.43 7.64
N ASN A 4 -6.33 14.32 8.12
CA ASN A 4 -5.38 14.04 9.20
C ASN A 4 -4.45 12.84 8.92
N VAL A 5 -4.09 12.64 7.65
CA VAL A 5 -3.07 11.68 7.25
C VAL A 5 -1.70 12.33 7.46
N SER A 6 -0.79 11.61 8.10
CA SER A 6 0.61 12.01 8.23
C SER A 6 1.45 11.24 7.22
N ILE A 7 2.30 11.93 6.48
CA ILE A 7 3.19 11.34 5.47
C ILE A 7 4.61 11.79 5.80
N GLY A 8 5.47 10.82 6.13
CA GLY A 8 6.87 11.03 6.42
C GLY A 8 7.68 11.47 5.21
N PRO A 9 8.88 12.02 5.45
CA PRO A 9 9.76 12.48 4.37
C PRO A 9 10.16 11.34 3.44
N TYR A 10 10.35 11.67 2.16
CA TYR A 10 10.79 10.76 1.10
C TYR A 10 9.86 9.57 0.83
N SER A 11 8.66 9.55 1.39
CA SER A 11 7.64 8.57 1.03
C SER A 11 7.10 8.87 -0.37
N ILE A 12 6.92 7.82 -1.17
CA ILE A 12 6.40 7.90 -2.53
C ILE A 12 4.99 7.34 -2.52
N ILE A 13 4.03 8.18 -2.89
CA ILE A 13 2.63 7.78 -3.07
C ILE A 13 2.30 7.97 -4.54
N GLU A 14 2.12 6.86 -5.26
CA GLU A 14 1.83 6.90 -6.69
C GLU A 14 0.34 7.21 -6.97
N HIS A 15 -0.01 7.30 -8.26
CA HIS A 15 -1.39 7.55 -8.69
C HIS A 15 -2.33 6.42 -8.27
N ASP A 16 -3.64 6.69 -8.22
CA ASP A 16 -4.68 5.72 -7.87
C ASP A 16 -4.53 5.05 -6.49
N VAL A 17 -3.81 5.70 -5.57
CA VAL A 17 -3.73 5.34 -4.16
C VAL A 17 -4.83 6.03 -3.35
N LYS A 18 -5.53 5.27 -2.52
CA LYS A 18 -6.51 5.78 -1.54
C LYS A 18 -5.99 5.52 -0.14
N ILE A 19 -5.97 6.56 0.70
CA ILE A 19 -5.53 6.48 2.09
C ILE A 19 -6.64 7.06 2.96
N GLY A 20 -7.12 6.27 3.93
CA GLY A 20 -8.15 6.63 4.90
C GLY A 20 -7.70 7.71 5.88
N TYR A 21 -8.62 8.20 6.72
CA TYR A 21 -8.32 9.25 7.69
C TYR A 21 -7.44 8.74 8.83
N ASN A 22 -6.72 9.66 9.50
CA ASN A 22 -5.84 9.37 10.65
C ASN A 22 -4.75 8.31 10.38
N THR A 23 -4.48 7.97 9.13
CA THR A 23 -3.44 7.00 8.79
C THR A 23 -2.07 7.68 8.83
N TYR A 24 -1.12 7.01 9.49
CA TYR A 24 0.28 7.40 9.58
C TYR A 24 1.11 6.59 8.58
N ILE A 25 1.83 7.29 7.71
CA ILE A 25 2.80 6.73 6.79
C ILE A 25 4.16 7.28 7.20
N ASP A 26 5.05 6.42 7.65
CA ASP A 26 6.40 6.77 8.06
C ASP A 26 7.29 7.10 6.86
N ALA A 27 8.52 7.58 7.12
CA ALA A 27 9.47 7.96 6.09
C ALA A 27 9.82 6.81 5.13
N HIS A 28 10.15 7.15 3.88
CA HIS A 28 10.61 6.19 2.86
C HIS A 28 9.65 5.03 2.54
N ALA A 29 8.36 5.14 2.88
CA ALA A 29 7.38 4.16 2.43
C ALA A 29 7.08 4.36 0.93
N HIS A 30 6.90 3.27 0.18
CA HIS A 30 6.52 3.31 -1.23
C HIS A 30 5.15 2.66 -1.43
N ILE A 31 4.15 3.48 -1.71
CA ILE A 31 2.78 3.03 -1.96
C ILE A 31 2.49 3.13 -3.45
N LYS A 32 2.37 1.96 -4.09
CA LYS A 32 2.17 1.76 -5.53
C LYS A 32 0.70 1.91 -5.94
N PRO A 33 0.41 2.07 -7.24
CA PRO A 33 -0.94 2.27 -7.74
C PRO A 33 -1.92 1.16 -7.37
N TYR A 34 -3.21 1.49 -7.38
CA TYR A 34 -4.30 0.57 -7.07
C TYR A 34 -4.25 -0.01 -5.65
N THR A 35 -3.69 0.76 -4.71
CA THR A 35 -3.65 0.44 -3.29
C THR A 35 -4.68 1.26 -2.52
N THR A 36 -5.54 0.60 -1.75
CA THR A 36 -6.45 1.23 -0.79
C THR A 36 -6.01 0.89 0.62
N ILE A 37 -5.69 1.91 1.42
CA ILE A 37 -5.36 1.81 2.83
C ILE A 37 -6.52 2.40 3.62
N GLY A 38 -7.01 1.64 4.61
CA GLY A 38 -8.08 2.05 5.51
C GLY A 38 -7.69 3.20 6.45
N ASN A 39 -8.54 3.40 7.44
CA ASN A 39 -8.40 4.45 8.45
C ASN A 39 -7.54 3.98 9.63
N ASP A 40 -6.95 4.94 10.35
CA ASP A 40 -6.20 4.70 11.59
C ASP A 40 -5.07 3.66 11.42
N CYS A 41 -4.50 3.55 10.21
CA CYS A 41 -3.42 2.62 9.92
C CYS A 41 -2.06 3.21 10.30
N LYS A 42 -1.07 2.33 10.52
CA LYS A 42 0.33 2.70 10.75
C LYS A 42 1.21 1.92 9.79
N ILE A 43 1.81 2.63 8.84
CA ILE A 43 2.73 2.08 7.85
C ILE A 43 4.14 2.55 8.22
N PHE A 44 5.01 1.63 8.62
CA PHE A 44 6.36 1.94 9.08
C PHE A 44 7.36 2.05 7.94
N HIS A 45 8.55 2.57 8.25
CA HIS A 45 9.51 3.01 7.25
C HIS A 45 9.94 1.90 6.28
N GLY A 46 10.16 2.26 5.02
CA GLY A 46 10.64 1.35 3.99
C GLY A 46 9.65 0.26 3.55
N ALA A 47 8.39 0.29 4.03
CA ALA A 47 7.36 -0.63 3.53
C ALA A 47 7.04 -0.35 2.05
N VAL A 48 6.85 -1.42 1.26
CA VAL A 48 6.46 -1.35 -0.15
C VAL A 48 5.11 -2.02 -0.32
N LEU A 49 4.10 -1.23 -0.67
CA LEU A 49 2.70 -1.67 -0.71
C LEU A 49 2.13 -1.51 -2.11
N GLY A 50 1.54 -2.57 -2.66
CA GLY A 50 0.81 -2.56 -3.92
C GLY A 50 1.65 -2.87 -5.16
N GLU A 51 2.87 -3.40 -5.00
CA GLU A 51 3.68 -3.82 -6.15
C GLU A 51 2.97 -4.94 -6.92
N ILE A 52 3.32 -5.13 -8.19
CA ILE A 52 2.86 -6.28 -8.97
C ILE A 52 3.22 -7.60 -8.27
N PRO A 53 2.40 -8.67 -8.42
CA PRO A 53 2.73 -9.97 -7.86
C PRO A 53 4.04 -10.51 -8.46
N GLN A 54 4.71 -11.38 -7.71
CA GLN A 54 5.90 -12.11 -8.17
C GLN A 54 5.54 -13.40 -8.94
N ASP A 55 4.26 -13.59 -9.25
CA ASP A 55 3.78 -14.72 -10.04
C ASP A 55 4.25 -14.57 -11.50
N LEU A 56 4.92 -15.59 -12.02
CA LEU A 56 5.39 -15.63 -13.41
C LEU A 56 4.25 -15.61 -14.43
N LYS A 57 3.03 -15.95 -14.01
CA LYS A 57 1.84 -15.93 -14.85
C LYS A 57 1.15 -14.56 -14.90
N TYR A 58 1.60 -13.59 -14.11
CA TYR A 58 1.08 -12.23 -14.14
C TYR A 58 1.35 -11.60 -15.51
N ASP A 59 0.29 -11.13 -16.17
CA ASP A 59 0.34 -10.62 -17.54
C ASP A 59 -0.22 -9.19 -17.62
N GLY A 60 0.02 -8.41 -16.57
CA GLY A 60 -0.46 -7.03 -16.49
C GLY A 60 -1.96 -6.90 -16.22
N GLU A 61 -2.63 -7.97 -15.77
CA GLU A 61 -4.04 -7.87 -15.43
C GLU A 61 -4.29 -6.86 -14.30
N LYS A 62 -5.50 -6.30 -14.30
CA LYS A 62 -5.92 -5.35 -13.28
C LYS A 62 -6.15 -6.06 -11.96
N SER A 63 -5.36 -5.71 -10.95
CA SER A 63 -5.50 -6.16 -9.57
C SER A 63 -5.34 -4.99 -8.59
N GLN A 64 -5.66 -5.22 -7.31
CA GLN A 64 -5.63 -4.20 -6.27
C GLN A 64 -5.13 -4.79 -4.94
N LEU A 65 -4.58 -3.92 -4.09
CA LEU A 65 -4.29 -4.22 -2.68
C LEU A 65 -5.27 -3.43 -1.81
N ILE A 66 -5.97 -4.12 -0.91
CA ILE A 66 -6.91 -3.50 0.04
C ILE A 66 -6.46 -3.83 1.46
N ILE A 67 -6.06 -2.80 2.20
CA ILE A 67 -5.70 -2.87 3.62
C ILE A 67 -6.87 -2.29 4.43
N GLY A 68 -7.32 -3.03 5.44
CA GLY A 68 -8.42 -2.64 6.32
C GLY A 68 -8.06 -1.48 7.26
N ASN A 69 -8.96 -1.19 8.20
CA ASN A 69 -8.72 -0.15 9.21
C ASN A 69 -7.84 -0.66 10.35
N ALA A 70 -7.24 0.26 11.12
CA ALA A 70 -6.45 -0.03 12.32
C ALA A 70 -5.32 -1.06 12.11
N THR A 71 -4.82 -1.16 10.87
CA THR A 71 -3.76 -2.12 10.52
C THR A 71 -2.39 -1.51 10.79
N THR A 72 -1.50 -2.30 11.41
CA THR A 72 -0.09 -1.94 11.57
C THR A 72 0.76 -2.79 10.63
N ILE A 73 1.48 -2.13 9.72
CA ILE A 73 2.43 -2.75 8.81
C ILE A 73 3.82 -2.26 9.20
N ARG A 74 4.69 -3.20 9.56
CA ARG A 74 6.04 -2.92 10.07
C ARG A 74 7.03 -2.63 8.93
N GLU A 75 8.23 -2.26 9.35
CA GLU A 75 9.34 -1.82 8.52
C GLU A 75 9.66 -2.88 7.45
N PHE A 76 9.95 -2.43 6.23
CA PHE A 76 10.37 -3.28 5.10
C PHE A 76 9.38 -4.39 4.69
N CYS A 77 8.15 -4.38 5.19
CA CYS A 77 7.13 -5.29 4.69
C CYS A 77 6.83 -5.02 3.21
N THR A 78 6.72 -6.10 2.43
CA THR A 78 6.32 -6.06 1.03
C THR A 78 4.96 -6.72 0.88
N LEU A 79 3.94 -5.98 0.47
CA LEU A 79 2.61 -6.51 0.17
C LEU A 79 2.29 -6.24 -1.29
N ASN A 80 2.16 -7.30 -2.08
CA ASN A 80 1.87 -7.20 -3.51
C ASN A 80 0.36 -7.26 -3.77
N ARG A 81 -0.07 -6.74 -4.91
CA ARG A 81 -1.44 -6.95 -5.42
C ARG A 81 -1.60 -8.40 -5.87
N GLY A 82 -2.85 -8.83 -6.03
CA GLY A 82 -3.18 -10.18 -6.50
C GLY A 82 -2.94 -10.40 -8.00
N THR A 83 -3.26 -11.61 -8.45
CA THR A 83 -3.30 -12.06 -9.86
C THR A 83 -4.68 -12.66 -10.18
N LYS A 84 -5.03 -12.77 -11.47
CA LYS A 84 -6.22 -13.53 -11.92
C LYS A 84 -6.09 -15.03 -11.69
N GLU A 85 -4.86 -15.52 -11.57
CA GLU A 85 -4.57 -16.94 -11.45
C GLU A 85 -4.96 -17.46 -10.08
N THR A 86 -5.59 -18.64 -10.07
CA THR A 86 -5.83 -19.42 -8.87
C THR A 86 -4.85 -20.58 -8.84
N GLY A 87 -4.43 -20.99 -7.64
CA GLY A 87 -3.59 -22.18 -7.44
C GLY A 87 -4.26 -23.47 -7.90
#